data_AF-A0A554IWI0-F1
#
_entry.id   AF-A0A554IWI0-F1
#
_cell.length_a   1.000
_cell.length_b   1.000
_cell.length_c   1.000
_cell.angle_alpha   90.00
_cell.angle_beta   90.00
_cell.angle_gamma   90.00
#
_symmetry.space_group_name_H-M   'P 1'
#
loop_
_entity.id
_entity.type
_entity.pdbx_description
1 polymer ?
#
loop_
_entity_poly.entity_id
_entity_poly.type
_entity_poly.pdbx_seq_one_letter_code
_entity_poly.pdbx_strand_id
1 'polypeptide(L)'
;MNIKIKYTNLESTDAIVAYAEEKFESILKVLSRLDAEGTADLHLELALTTHHHQKGQIYMAKANLHIPAKTFQVSEEAEDLYAAIDLAKDKLQRAVEKYKDFKKDEEGK
;
A
#
# COMPACT_ATOMS: atom_id res chain seq x y z
N MET A 1 12.00 5.47 6.60
CA MET A 1 10.81 5.01 5.84
C MET A 1 11.05 5.21 4.37
N ASN A 2 10.77 4.19 3.56
CA ASN A 2 11.03 4.23 2.12
C ASN A 2 9.86 3.61 1.35
N ILE A 3 9.56 4.16 0.17
CA ILE A 3 8.57 3.62 -0.76
C ILE A 3 9.33 3.12 -1.99
N LYS A 4 9.10 1.86 -2.38
CA LYS A 4 9.65 1.28 -3.61
C LYS A 4 8.48 0.92 -4.51
N ILE A 5 8.49 1.43 -5.75
CA ILE A 5 7.44 1.16 -6.71
C ILE A 5 8.00 0.26 -7.82
N LYS A 6 7.30 -0.84 -8.07
CA LYS A 6 7.52 -1.76 -9.18
C LYS A 6 6.34 -1.66 -10.16
N TYR A 7 6.64 -1.67 -11.44
CA TYR A 7 5.67 -1.69 -12.52
C TYR A 7 5.70 -3.02 -13.26
N THR A 8 4.54 -3.60 -13.55
CA THR A 8 4.41 -4.87 -14.28
C THR A 8 3.43 -4.70 -15.43
N ASN A 9 3.88 -4.86 -16.68
CA ASN A 9 3.09 -4.61 -17.89
C ASN A 9 2.47 -3.21 -17.97
N LEU A 10 3.07 -2.25 -17.28
CA LEU A 10 2.60 -0.87 -17.17
C LEU A 10 3.78 0.08 -17.31
N GLU A 11 3.58 1.23 -17.95
CA GLU A 11 4.61 2.24 -18.10
C GLU A 11 4.70 3.12 -16.85
N SER A 12 5.91 3.30 -16.31
CA SER A 12 6.14 4.24 -15.22
C SER A 12 6.03 5.66 -15.74
N THR A 13 5.18 6.47 -15.12
CA THR A 13 5.10 7.92 -15.38
C THR A 13 5.26 8.69 -14.07
N ASP A 14 5.81 9.90 -14.13
CA ASP A 14 5.99 10.76 -12.96
C ASP A 14 4.66 11.03 -12.24
N ALA A 15 3.55 11.13 -12.99
CA ALA A 15 2.22 11.31 -12.42
C ALA A 15 1.79 10.11 -11.55
N ILE A 16 2.08 8.89 -11.99
CA ILE A 16 1.74 7.67 -11.22
C ILE A 16 2.62 7.56 -9.99
N VAL A 17 3.92 7.86 -10.11
CA VAL A 17 4.85 7.87 -8.96
C VAL A 17 4.36 8.87 -7.91
N ALA A 18 4.16 10.13 -8.31
CA ALA A 18 3.75 11.19 -7.40
C ALA A 18 2.42 10.87 -6.71
N TYR A 19 1.45 10.34 -7.46
CA TYR A 19 0.15 9.96 -6.90
C TYR A 19 0.26 8.81 -5.89
N ALA A 20 1.00 7.75 -6.22
CA ALA A 20 1.19 6.63 -5.31
C ALA A 20 1.94 7.08 -4.04
N GLU A 21 3.00 7.87 -4.18
CA GLU A 21 3.75 8.38 -3.04
C GLU A 21 2.88 9.25 -2.13
N GLU A 22 2.12 10.21 -2.67
CA GLU A 22 1.22 11.08 -1.91
C GLU A 22 0.21 10.27 -1.09
N LYS A 23 -0.43 9.27 -1.71
CA LYS A 23 -1.47 8.48 -1.06
C LYS A 23 -0.92 7.65 0.09
N PHE A 24 0.23 7.01 -0.11
CA PHE A 24 0.81 6.13 0.90
C PHE A 24 1.65 6.86 1.95
N GLU A 25 2.09 8.11 1.71
CA GLU A 25 2.77 8.94 2.71
C GLU A 25 1.90 9.13 3.97
N SER A 26 0.58 9.25 3.79
CA SER A 26 -0.37 9.36 4.90
C SER A 26 -0.31 8.17 5.86
N ILE A 27 -0.07 6.96 5.35
CA ILE A 27 0.06 5.72 6.14
C ILE A 27 1.40 5.72 6.88
N LEU A 28 2.47 6.14 6.23
CA LEU A 28 3.80 6.27 6.85
C LEU A 28 3.77 7.24 8.05
N LYS A 29 3.00 8.34 7.96
CA LYS A 29 2.79 9.28 9.08
C LYS A 29 2.06 8.64 10.28
N VAL A 30 1.17 7.66 10.05
CA VAL A 30 0.53 6.91 11.14
C VAL A 30 1.53 5.95 11.77
N LEU A 31 2.37 5.31 10.96
CA LEU A 31 3.39 4.35 11.41
C LEU A 31 4.55 5.00 12.14
N SER A 32 4.90 6.25 11.86
CA SER A 32 6.03 6.92 12.54
C SER A 32 5.81 7.06 14.05
N ARG A 33 4.55 6.94 14.51
CA ARG A 33 4.19 6.87 15.94
C ARG A 33 4.37 5.48 16.55
N LEU A 34 4.44 4.44 15.72
CA LEU A 34 4.56 3.03 16.10
C LEU A 34 5.97 2.46 15.86
N ASP A 35 6.69 3.01 14.89
CA ASP A 35 8.03 2.61 14.47
C ASP A 35 8.99 3.79 14.67
N ALA A 36 9.40 3.97 15.93
CA ALA A 36 10.29 5.06 16.34
C ALA A 36 11.67 5.00 15.66
N GLU A 37 12.07 3.82 15.18
CA GLU A 37 13.33 3.60 14.48
C GLU A 37 13.24 3.93 12.98
N GLY A 38 12.03 4.22 12.46
CA GLY A 38 11.80 4.63 11.07
C GLY A 38 12.16 3.57 10.03
N THR A 39 12.11 2.29 10.43
CA THR A 39 12.50 1.11 9.67
C THR A 39 11.44 0.63 8.69
N ALA A 40 10.24 1.23 8.67
CA ALA A 40 9.16 0.83 7.79
C ALA A 40 9.57 0.92 6.30
N ASP A 41 9.40 -0.19 5.58
CA ASP A 41 9.66 -0.30 4.13
C ASP A 41 8.35 -0.69 3.43
N LEU A 42 7.91 0.13 2.47
CA LEU A 42 6.70 -0.08 1.71
C LEU A 42 7.04 -0.42 0.26
N HIS A 43 6.65 -1.60 -0.20
CA HIS A 43 6.82 -2.03 -1.58
C HIS A 43 5.46 -2.02 -2.27
N LEU A 44 5.32 -1.18 -3.28
CA LEU A 44 4.16 -1.09 -4.15
C LEU A 44 4.45 -1.81 -5.47
N GLU A 45 3.52 -2.65 -5.90
CA GLU A 45 3.51 -3.22 -7.24
C GLU A 45 2.25 -2.77 -7.96
N LEU A 46 2.44 -2.04 -9.05
CA LEU A 46 1.39 -1.55 -9.94
C LEU A 46 1.44 -2.34 -11.23
N ALA A 47 0.35 -3.02 -11.58
CA ALA A 47 0.31 -3.90 -12.72
C ALA A 47 -0.92 -3.68 -13.60
N LEU A 48 -0.75 -3.88 -14.91
CA LEU A 48 -1.85 -4.13 -15.83
C LEU A 48 -1.97 -5.64 -16.02
N THR A 49 -3.08 -6.21 -15.56
CA THR A 49 -3.42 -7.62 -15.71
C THR A 49 -4.45 -7.80 -16.82
N THR A 50 -4.26 -8.85 -17.63
CA THR A 50 -5.24 -9.29 -18.63
C THR A 50 -5.78 -10.63 -18.19
N HIS A 51 -6.88 -10.64 -17.43
CA HIS A 51 -7.54 -11.90 -17.13
C HIS A 51 -8.23 -12.40 -18.41
N HIS A 52 -7.77 -13.54 -18.95
CA HIS A 52 -8.20 -14.16 -20.22
C HIS A 52 -9.72 -14.41 -20.39
N HIS A 53 -10.55 -14.06 -19.39
CA HIS A 53 -12.01 -14.20 -19.41
C HIS A 53 -12.77 -12.90 -19.11
N GLN A 54 -12.11 -11.83 -18.63
CA GLN A 54 -12.72 -10.52 -18.43
C GLN A 54 -12.39 -9.62 -19.63
N LYS A 55 -13.42 -9.12 -20.32
CA LYS A 55 -13.23 -8.16 -21.42
C LYS A 55 -12.87 -6.80 -20.82
N GLY A 56 -11.57 -6.52 -20.62
CA GLY A 56 -11.13 -5.22 -20.13
C GLY A 56 -9.68 -5.20 -19.67
N GLN A 57 -9.10 -4.01 -19.61
CA GLN A 57 -7.85 -3.76 -18.90
C GLN A 57 -8.14 -3.75 -17.39
N ILE A 58 -7.53 -4.64 -16.62
CA ILE A 58 -7.66 -4.67 -15.17
C ILE A 58 -6.33 -4.19 -14.58
N TYR A 59 -6.37 -3.14 -13.78
CA TYR A 59 -5.22 -2.66 -13.04
C TYR A 59 -5.21 -3.27 -11.65
N MET A 60 -4.02 -3.61 -11.17
CA MET A 60 -3.79 -4.15 -9.84
C MET A 60 -2.82 -3.23 -9.09
N ALA A 61 -3.15 -2.94 -7.83
CA ALA A 61 -2.23 -2.31 -6.88
C ALA A 61 -2.02 -3.25 -5.69
N LYS A 62 -0.78 -3.67 -5.48
CA LYS A 62 -0.37 -4.50 -4.34
C LYS A 62 0.57 -3.70 -3.46
N ALA A 63 0.27 -3.65 -2.17
CA ALA A 63 1.09 -2.97 -1.17
C ALA A 63 1.58 -3.95 -0.11
N ASN A 64 2.91 -4.03 0.05
CA ASN A 64 3.57 -4.80 1.10
C ASN A 64 4.29 -3.85 2.03
N LEU A 65 3.77 -3.71 3.25
CA LEU A 65 4.36 -2.88 4.28
C LEU A 65 5.06 -3.77 5.30
N HIS A 66 6.36 -3.57 5.44
CA HIS A 66 7.18 -4.25 6.44
C HIS A 66 7.50 -3.29 7.57
N ILE A 67 7.17 -3.68 8.81
CA ILE A 67 7.60 -3.05 10.05
C ILE A 67 8.28 -4.11 10.92
N PRO A 68 9.08 -3.74 11.94
CA PRO A 68 9.87 -4.72 12.72
C PRO A 68 9.06 -5.87 13.30
N ALA A 69 7.84 -5.57 13.78
CA ALA A 69 6.99 -6.54 14.45
C ALA A 69 6.00 -7.27 13.54
N LYS A 70 5.79 -6.81 12.29
CA LYS A 70 4.71 -7.30 11.43
C LYS A 70 4.91 -6.94 9.96
N THR A 71 4.39 -7.79 9.08
CA THR A 71 4.20 -7.46 7.66
C THR A 71 2.71 -7.37 7.35
N PHE A 72 2.32 -6.35 6.58
CA PHE A 72 0.98 -6.20 6.03
C PHE A 72 1.06 -6.34 4.51
N GLN A 73 0.16 -7.14 3.94
CA GLN A 73 0.04 -7.31 2.50
C GLN A 73 -1.41 -7.13 2.09
N VAL A 74 -1.63 -6.24 1.12
CA VAL A 74 -2.94 -6.01 0.50
C VAL A 74 -2.77 -5.98 -1.02
N SER A 75 -3.81 -6.37 -1.75
CA SER A 75 -3.85 -6.39 -3.21
C SER A 75 -5.28 -6.11 -3.65
N GLU A 76 -5.47 -5.09 -4.47
CA GLU A 76 -6.77 -4.68 -4.99
C GLU A 76 -6.69 -4.51 -6.51
N GLU A 77 -7.81 -4.77 -7.17
CA GLU A 77 -7.96 -4.68 -8.62
C GLU A 77 -9.08 -3.71 -8.98
N ALA A 78 -8.92 -2.96 -10.07
CA ALA A 78 -9.93 -2.06 -10.60
C ALA A 78 -9.76 -1.83 -12.11
N GLU A 79 -10.77 -1.31 -12.77
CA GLU A 79 -10.71 -0.94 -14.20
C GLU A 79 -9.84 0.31 -14.46
N ASP A 80 -9.45 1.03 -13.40
CA ASP A 80 -8.59 2.21 -13.42
C ASP A 80 -7.45 2.06 -12.39
N LEU A 81 -6.24 2.47 -12.76
CA LEU A 81 -5.06 2.33 -11.90
C LEU A 81 -5.16 3.16 -10.62
N TYR A 82 -5.65 4.40 -10.71
CA TYR A 82 -5.77 5.29 -9.56
C TYR A 82 -6.80 4.75 -8.58
N ALA A 83 -7.90 4.19 -9.09
CA ALA A 83 -8.88 3.47 -8.28
C ALA A 83 -8.27 2.26 -7.55
N ALA A 84 -7.45 1.45 -8.23
CA ALA A 84 -6.76 0.32 -7.59
C ALA A 84 -5.82 0.80 -6.47
N ILE A 85 -5.07 1.87 -6.71
CA ILE A 85 -4.17 2.50 -5.72
C ILE A 85 -4.97 2.96 -4.50
N ASP A 86 -6.09 3.66 -4.70
CA ASP A 86 -6.93 4.16 -3.62
C ASP A 86 -7.52 3.02 -2.77
N LEU A 87 -8.03 1.96 -3.41
CA LEU A 87 -8.54 0.77 -2.72
C LEU A 87 -7.46 0.08 -1.88
N ALA A 88 -6.27 -0.11 -2.46
CA ALA A 88 -5.14 -0.72 -1.75
C ALA A 88 -4.71 0.15 -0.55
N LYS A 89 -4.65 1.47 -0.73
CA LYS A 89 -4.33 2.42 0.34
C LYS A 89 -5.35 2.35 1.48
N ASP A 90 -6.64 2.35 1.17
CA ASP A 90 -7.70 2.29 2.20
C ASP A 90 -7.66 0.97 2.98
N LYS A 91 -7.45 -0.15 2.30
CA LYS A 91 -7.34 -1.46 2.94
C LYS A 91 -6.09 -1.55 3.83
N LEU A 92 -4.96 -1.03 3.38
CA LEU A 92 -3.74 -0.99 4.18
C LEU A 92 -3.90 -0.10 5.41
N GLN A 93 -4.50 1.09 5.24
CA GLN A 93 -4.74 2.02 6.35
C GLN A 93 -5.58 1.36 7.44
N ARG A 94 -6.70 0.71 7.09
CA ARG A 94 -7.54 -0.02 8.06
C ARG A 94 -6.77 -1.11 8.80
N ALA A 95 -5.89 -1.84 8.10
CA ALA A 95 -5.08 -2.89 8.72
C ALA A 95 -4.06 -2.31 9.72
N VAL A 96 -3.44 -1.17 9.39
CA VAL A 96 -2.50 -0.45 10.25
C VAL A 96 -3.21 0.15 11.46
N GLU A 97 -4.37 0.78 11.28
CA GLU A 97 -5.17 1.33 12.38
C GLU A 97 -5.58 0.24 13.38
N LYS A 98 -6.08 -0.89 12.89
CA LYS A 98 -6.43 -2.04 13.74
C LYS A 98 -5.22 -2.55 14.53
N TYR A 99 -4.04 -2.56 13.93
CA TYR A 99 -2.80 -2.95 14.62
C TYR A 99 -2.39 -1.94 15.69
N LYS A 100 -2.49 -0.64 15.39
CA LYS A 100 -2.23 0.46 16.33
C LYS A 100 -3.11 0.33 17.58
N ASP A 101 -4.40 0.09 17.39
CA ASP A 101 -5.37 0.02 18.48
C ASP A 101 -5.10 -1.22 19.34
N PHE A 102 -4.82 -2.37 18.72
CA PHE A 102 -4.39 -3.58 19.45
C PHE A 102 -3.13 -3.36 20.30
N LYS A 103 -2.13 -2.63 19.77
CA LYS A 103 -0.89 -2.35 20.52
C LYS A 103 -1.11 -1.46 21.73
N LYS A 104 -1.98 -0.46 21.62
CA LYS A 104 -2.35 0.40 22.76
C LYS A 104 -3.04 -0.38 23.88
N ASP A 105 -3.89 -1.34 23.53
CA ASP A 105 -4.56 -2.20 24.51
C ASP A 105 -3.59 -3.15 25.23
N GLU A 106 -2.50 -3.56 24.59
CA GLU A 106 -1.44 -4.37 25.22
C GLU A 106 -0.57 -3.55 26.18
N GLU A 107 -0.19 -2.31 25.82
CA GLU A 107 0.66 -1.43 26.64
C GLU A 107 -0.08 -0.81 27.84
N GLY A 108 -1.41 -0.75 27.79
CA GLY A 108 -2.25 -0.23 28.87
C GLY A 108 -2.58 -1.23 29.99
N LYS A 109 -2.03 -2.45 29.94
CA LYS A 109 -2.15 -3.48 30.99
C LYS A 109 -0.89 -3.59 31.82
#